data_AF-A0A936IF88-F1
#
_entry.id   AF-A0A936IF88-F1
#
_cell.length_a   1.000
_cell.length_b   1.000
_cell.length_c   1.000
_cell.angle_alpha   90.00
_cell.angle_beta   90.00
_cell.angle_gamma   90.00
#
_symmetry.space_group_name_H-M   'P 1'
#
loop_
_entity.id
_entity.type
_entity.pdbx_description
1 polymer ?
#
loop_
_entity_poly.entity_id
_entity_poly.type
_entity_poly.pdbx_seq_one_letter_code
_entity_poly.pdbx_strand_id
1 'polypeptide(L)'
;MSRQSFSREEYVKIYRDSALAFLPGTRYLYSSWAYFTLGFIIEKVTGKSYQNAMRDEIFNKINMHHSGSYSHRDIVTQRAAGYDYGLGNYISADFRDQSNTMGTGDLYSTVEDLFQFHMAIANYKLLSKSLTEEMLAPGMRPARYGYGWFNQNFKYTPTDSVAANYHLGSTEGFISFMIRIPETNSMAVILCNSAPTDFFGIIKNILRILYNKSVVLKEPIHKKMETILSQKTADIAVADYHIMKLDTTKFYADWLQMYYLAEKLFNLNRHDDARVIAENNVLEFPDRYLLTLALANIYSALNRKTEALKFYRQTLQLNPENEEAHIRLKELQLK
;
A
#
# COMPACT_ATOMS: atom_id res chain seq x y z
N MET A 1 7.12 -17.45 5.25
CA MET A 1 6.09 -17.90 4.30
C MET A 1 6.37 -17.52 2.86
N SER A 2 6.94 -16.34 2.55
CA SER A 2 7.11 -15.87 1.15
C SER A 2 7.86 -16.84 0.22
N ARG A 3 8.76 -17.68 0.75
CA ARG A 3 9.54 -18.67 -0.01
C ARG A 3 9.00 -20.11 0.09
N GLN A 4 7.92 -20.32 0.84
CA GLN A 4 7.32 -21.63 1.04
C GLN A 4 6.17 -21.84 0.06
N SER A 5 6.15 -23.02 -0.54
CA SER A 5 5.06 -23.44 -1.41
C SER A 5 3.96 -24.12 -0.60
N PHE A 6 2.70 -23.85 -0.93
CA PHE A 6 1.54 -24.47 -0.31
C PHE A 6 0.55 -24.95 -1.39
N SER A 7 -0.05 -26.12 -1.18
CA SER A 7 -1.33 -26.41 -1.84
C SER A 7 -2.42 -25.46 -1.32
N ARG A 8 -3.51 -25.33 -2.08
CA ARG A 8 -4.61 -24.44 -1.69
C ARG A 8 -5.24 -24.87 -0.37
N GLU A 9 -5.45 -26.17 -0.20
CA GLU A 9 -5.97 -26.77 1.02
C GLU A 9 -5.04 -26.57 2.22
N GLU A 10 -3.73 -26.72 2.04
CA GLU A 10 -2.76 -26.44 3.11
C GLU A 10 -2.80 -24.98 3.54
N TYR A 11 -2.85 -24.04 2.58
CA TYR A 11 -2.88 -22.63 2.90
C TYR A 11 -4.15 -22.22 3.66
N VAL A 12 -5.32 -22.74 3.26
CA VAL A 12 -6.59 -22.50 4.00
C VAL A 12 -6.53 -23.08 5.42
N LYS A 13 -5.92 -24.26 5.60
CA LYS A 13 -5.77 -24.87 6.94
C LYS A 13 -4.95 -24.02 7.92
N ILE A 14 -4.05 -23.17 7.43
CA ILE A 14 -3.24 -22.29 8.29
C ILE A 14 -4.12 -21.35 9.13
N TYR A 15 -5.21 -20.85 8.57
CA TYR A 15 -6.02 -19.80 9.21
C TYR A 15 -7.47 -20.17 9.48
N ARG A 16 -7.96 -21.32 8.99
CA ARG A 16 -9.35 -21.75 9.19
C ARG A 16 -9.73 -21.82 10.67
N ASP A 17 -8.82 -22.29 11.51
CA ASP A 17 -9.08 -22.55 12.93
C ASP A 17 -8.57 -21.40 13.84
N SER A 18 -8.15 -20.29 13.25
CA SER A 18 -7.72 -19.10 13.97
C SER A 18 -8.91 -18.38 14.62
N ALA A 19 -8.67 -17.78 15.80
CA ALA A 19 -9.67 -16.94 16.44
C ALA A 19 -10.04 -15.74 15.55
N LEU A 20 -11.33 -15.42 15.50
CA LEU A 20 -11.80 -14.22 14.81
C LEU A 20 -11.35 -12.97 15.56
N ALA A 21 -10.86 -11.97 14.82
CA ALA A 21 -10.49 -10.67 15.41
C ALA A 21 -11.71 -9.91 15.97
N PHE A 22 -12.91 -10.18 15.44
CA PHE A 22 -14.18 -9.60 15.89
C PHE A 22 -15.36 -10.40 15.30
N LEU A 23 -16.57 -10.15 15.82
CA LEU A 23 -17.80 -10.78 15.32
C LEU A 23 -18.03 -10.41 13.83
N PRO A 24 -18.31 -11.38 12.92
CA PRO A 24 -18.53 -11.09 11.51
C PRO A 24 -19.59 -10.01 11.28
N GLY A 25 -19.30 -9.08 10.37
CA GLY A 25 -20.20 -7.97 10.03
C GLY A 25 -20.20 -6.78 10.99
N THR A 26 -19.42 -6.80 12.09
CA THR A 26 -19.40 -5.69 13.07
C THR A 26 -18.30 -4.66 12.84
N ARG A 27 -17.19 -5.05 12.21
CA ARG A 27 -16.03 -4.18 11.96
C ARG A 27 -15.40 -4.52 10.60
N TYR A 28 -14.55 -3.62 10.11
CA TYR A 28 -13.75 -3.83 8.92
C TYR A 28 -12.29 -4.10 9.29
N LEU A 29 -11.71 -5.14 8.70
CA LEU A 29 -10.27 -5.40 8.69
C LEU A 29 -9.91 -6.04 7.35
N TYR A 30 -8.97 -5.44 6.63
CA TYR A 30 -8.51 -5.98 5.36
C TYR A 30 -7.81 -7.32 5.58
N SER A 31 -8.10 -8.32 4.75
CA SER A 31 -7.50 -9.65 4.85
C SER A 31 -7.23 -10.25 3.47
N SER A 32 -5.95 -10.41 3.13
CA SER A 32 -5.53 -11.17 1.95
C SER A 32 -5.96 -12.64 2.01
N TRP A 33 -6.05 -13.22 3.21
CA TRP A 33 -6.54 -14.59 3.38
C TRP A 33 -8.03 -14.73 3.05
N ALA A 34 -8.83 -13.70 3.30
CA ALA A 34 -10.23 -13.68 2.87
C ALA A 34 -10.33 -13.71 1.33
N TYR A 35 -9.50 -12.93 0.63
CA TYR A 35 -9.44 -12.96 -0.85
C TYR A 35 -8.91 -14.27 -1.42
N PHE A 36 -7.90 -14.88 -0.77
CA PHE A 36 -7.47 -16.23 -1.12
C PHE A 36 -8.62 -17.24 -0.97
N THR A 37 -9.40 -17.14 0.11
CA THR A 37 -10.56 -18.00 0.34
C THR A 37 -11.59 -17.84 -0.78
N LEU A 38 -11.85 -16.61 -1.25
CA LEU A 38 -12.74 -16.36 -2.41
C LEU A 38 -12.20 -17.03 -3.69
N GLY A 39 -10.90 -16.92 -3.96
CA GLY A 39 -10.26 -17.62 -5.08
C GLY A 39 -10.43 -19.14 -4.99
N PHE A 40 -10.29 -19.71 -3.79
CA PHE A 40 -10.49 -21.15 -3.55
C PHE A 40 -11.95 -21.57 -3.74
N ILE A 41 -12.92 -20.75 -3.33
CA ILE A 41 -14.34 -20.98 -3.58
C ILE A 41 -14.62 -20.98 -5.10
N ILE A 42 -14.03 -20.06 -5.86
CA ILE A 42 -14.14 -20.04 -7.33
C ILE A 42 -13.67 -21.38 -7.92
N GLU A 43 -12.53 -21.91 -7.49
CA GLU A 43 -12.05 -23.21 -7.98
C GLU A 43 -13.03 -24.35 -7.64
N LYS A 44 -13.56 -24.39 -6.42
CA LYS A 44 -14.50 -25.45 -5.99
C LYS A 44 -15.84 -25.38 -6.72
N VAL A 45 -16.36 -24.18 -6.98
CA VAL A 45 -17.65 -24.00 -7.65
C VAL A 45 -17.54 -24.25 -9.16
N THR A 46 -16.45 -23.80 -9.78
CA THR A 46 -16.27 -23.90 -11.24
C THR A 46 -15.64 -25.22 -11.70
N GLY A 47 -14.93 -25.92 -10.81
CA GLY A 47 -14.09 -27.07 -11.17
C GLY A 47 -12.86 -26.71 -12.01
N LYS A 48 -12.58 -25.42 -12.21
CA LYS A 48 -11.42 -24.90 -12.95
C LYS A 48 -10.37 -24.41 -11.97
N SER A 49 -9.09 -24.38 -12.38
CA SER A 49 -8.10 -23.59 -11.65
C SER A 49 -8.46 -22.12 -11.66
N TYR A 50 -8.05 -21.36 -10.64
CA TYR A 50 -8.33 -19.93 -10.53
C TYR A 50 -7.83 -19.17 -11.77
N GLN A 51 -6.63 -19.49 -12.25
CA GLN A 51 -6.07 -18.92 -13.47
C GLN A 51 -6.98 -19.15 -14.69
N ASN A 52 -7.51 -20.36 -14.88
CA ASN A 52 -8.41 -20.67 -15.99
C ASN A 52 -9.78 -19.99 -15.81
N ALA A 53 -10.32 -19.95 -14.59
CA ALA A 53 -11.56 -19.25 -14.30
C ALA A 53 -11.44 -17.73 -14.62
N MET A 54 -10.36 -17.08 -14.18
CA MET A 54 -10.11 -15.66 -14.47
C MET A 54 -9.93 -15.40 -15.97
N ARG A 55 -9.18 -16.26 -16.66
CA ARG A 55 -9.00 -16.17 -18.12
C ARG A 55 -10.34 -16.27 -18.86
N ASP A 56 -11.12 -17.29 -18.56
CA ASP A 56 -12.34 -17.61 -19.30
C ASP A 56 -13.50 -16.66 -18.95
N GLU A 57 -13.66 -16.32 -17.66
CA GLU A 57 -14.80 -15.55 -17.17
C GLU A 57 -14.59 -14.03 -17.21
N ILE A 58 -13.33 -13.58 -17.26
CA ILE A 58 -12.98 -12.16 -17.26
C ILE A 58 -12.14 -11.82 -18.49
N PHE A 59 -10.86 -12.24 -18.53
CA PHE A 59 -9.89 -11.66 -19.47
C PHE A 59 -10.29 -11.86 -20.93
N ASN A 60 -10.72 -13.06 -21.32
CA ASN A 60 -11.16 -13.34 -22.69
C ASN A 60 -12.46 -12.62 -23.06
N LYS A 61 -13.41 -12.45 -22.12
CA LYS A 61 -14.69 -11.78 -22.40
C LYS A 61 -14.55 -10.30 -22.70
N ILE A 62 -13.48 -9.67 -22.21
CA ILE A 62 -13.23 -8.23 -22.34
C ILE A 62 -11.90 -7.92 -23.03
N ASN A 63 -11.34 -8.91 -23.73
CA ASN A 63 -10.14 -8.78 -24.57
C ASN A 63 -8.89 -8.27 -23.84
N MET A 64 -8.71 -8.67 -22.58
CA MET A 64 -7.49 -8.39 -21.80
C MET A 64 -6.42 -9.46 -22.08
N HIS A 65 -5.85 -9.45 -23.29
CA HIS A 65 -4.94 -10.50 -23.76
C HIS A 65 -3.54 -10.45 -23.13
N HIS A 66 -3.19 -9.37 -22.44
CA HIS A 66 -1.92 -9.18 -21.74
C HIS A 66 -2.08 -9.27 -20.21
N SER A 67 -3.14 -9.94 -19.77
CA SER A 67 -3.47 -10.12 -18.37
C SER A 67 -3.57 -11.60 -18.00
N GLY A 68 -3.22 -11.92 -16.75
CA GLY A 68 -3.25 -13.30 -16.27
C GLY A 68 -2.97 -13.40 -14.77
N SER A 69 -3.16 -14.60 -14.23
CA SER A 69 -2.69 -14.99 -12.91
C SER A 69 -1.26 -15.54 -13.04
N TYR A 70 -0.33 -14.95 -12.29
CA TYR A 70 1.10 -15.20 -12.34
C TYR A 70 1.51 -16.38 -11.45
N SER A 71 2.41 -17.21 -11.99
CA SER A 71 3.23 -18.16 -11.23
C SER A 71 4.71 -17.83 -11.45
N HIS A 72 5.55 -17.91 -10.41
CA HIS A 72 7.01 -17.72 -10.56
C HIS A 72 7.67 -18.65 -11.59
N ARG A 73 6.99 -19.73 -11.99
CA ARG A 73 7.47 -20.67 -13.02
C ARG A 73 7.10 -20.25 -14.44
N ASP A 74 6.15 -19.33 -14.59
CA ASP A 74 5.64 -18.92 -15.89
C ASP A 74 6.56 -17.88 -16.53
N ILE A 75 6.80 -18.05 -17.83
CA ILE A 75 7.43 -17.01 -18.65
C ILE A 75 6.33 -16.12 -19.20
N VAL A 76 6.28 -14.87 -18.71
CA VAL A 76 5.38 -13.84 -19.22
C VAL A 76 6.18 -12.89 -20.10
N THR A 77 5.90 -12.89 -21.40
CA THR A 77 6.56 -12.03 -22.39
C THR A 77 6.34 -10.56 -22.04
N GLN A 78 7.38 -9.73 -22.16
CA GLN A 78 7.35 -8.29 -21.85
C GLN A 78 7.01 -7.94 -20.38
N ARG A 79 7.13 -8.90 -19.45
CA ARG A 79 6.98 -8.60 -18.02
C ARG A 79 8.16 -7.77 -17.52
N ALA A 80 7.88 -6.64 -16.87
CA ALA A 80 8.92 -5.85 -16.20
C ALA A 80 9.58 -6.66 -15.05
N ALA A 81 10.88 -6.45 -14.85
CA ALA A 81 11.56 -6.90 -13.63
C ALA A 81 11.17 -5.98 -12.46
N GLY A 82 10.96 -6.56 -11.28
CA GLY A 82 10.61 -5.82 -10.07
C GLY A 82 11.86 -5.40 -9.31
N TYR A 83 11.85 -4.19 -8.77
CA TYR A 83 12.97 -3.61 -8.03
C TYR A 83 12.54 -3.13 -6.65
N ASP A 84 13.42 -3.28 -5.67
CA ASP A 84 13.31 -2.58 -4.40
C ASP A 84 14.20 -1.34 -4.45
N TYR A 85 13.67 -0.22 -3.98
CA TYR A 85 14.40 1.03 -3.86
C TYR A 85 14.72 1.34 -2.39
N GLY A 86 15.92 1.83 -2.13
CA GLY A 86 16.25 2.41 -0.84
C GLY A 86 17.64 3.02 -0.79
N LEU A 87 17.77 4.10 -0.01
CA LEU A 87 19.02 4.84 0.18
C LEU A 87 19.68 5.23 -1.14
N GLY A 88 18.87 5.74 -2.08
CA GLY A 88 19.35 6.22 -3.37
C GLY A 88 19.59 5.15 -4.44
N ASN A 89 19.44 3.86 -4.14
CA ASN A 89 19.79 2.77 -5.06
C ASN A 89 18.61 1.82 -5.32
N TYR A 90 18.63 1.20 -6.51
CA TYR A 90 17.72 0.12 -6.89
C TYR A 90 18.44 -1.23 -6.80
N ILE A 91 17.78 -2.22 -6.24
CA ILE A 91 18.19 -3.62 -6.24
C ILE A 91 17.06 -4.49 -6.80
N SER A 92 17.38 -5.70 -7.27
CA SER A 92 16.33 -6.66 -7.64
C SER A 92 15.45 -6.95 -6.42
N ALA A 93 14.14 -6.98 -6.63
CA ALA A 93 13.21 -7.37 -5.58
C ALA A 93 13.42 -8.83 -5.15
N ASP A 94 13.09 -9.12 -3.90
CA ASP A 94 13.24 -10.47 -3.36
C ASP A 94 12.26 -11.47 -4.01
N PHE A 95 12.62 -12.75 -3.96
CA PHE A 95 11.79 -13.82 -4.48
C PHE A 95 10.56 -14.06 -3.58
N ARG A 96 9.39 -14.15 -4.22
CA ARG A 96 8.16 -14.63 -3.61
C ARG A 96 7.59 -15.79 -4.41
N ASP A 97 7.19 -16.84 -3.70
CA ASP A 97 6.38 -17.94 -4.20
C ASP A 97 4.89 -17.51 -4.24
N GLN A 98 4.30 -17.48 -5.44
CA GLN A 98 2.92 -17.04 -5.70
C GLN A 98 1.85 -18.11 -5.38
N SER A 99 2.24 -19.32 -4.92
CA SER A 99 1.26 -20.31 -4.47
C SER A 99 0.39 -19.82 -3.30
N ASN A 100 0.82 -18.77 -2.59
CA ASN A 100 0.07 -18.14 -1.51
C ASN A 100 -0.59 -16.79 -1.89
N THR A 101 -0.52 -16.36 -3.15
CA THR A 101 -1.04 -15.04 -3.59
C THR A 101 -2.28 -15.09 -4.46
N MET A 102 -2.82 -16.29 -4.72
CA MET A 102 -4.05 -16.48 -5.51
C MET A 102 -5.19 -15.62 -4.99
N GLY A 103 -5.82 -14.84 -5.88
CA GLY A 103 -6.98 -14.01 -5.54
C GLY A 103 -6.66 -12.76 -4.75
N THR A 104 -5.42 -12.59 -4.26
CA THR A 104 -5.02 -11.44 -3.43
C THR A 104 -4.00 -10.53 -4.10
N GLY A 105 -3.20 -11.00 -5.05
CA GLY A 105 -2.12 -10.20 -5.63
C GLY A 105 -1.29 -10.90 -6.70
N ASP A 106 -1.83 -11.98 -7.27
CA ASP A 106 -1.17 -12.80 -8.28
C ASP A 106 -1.39 -12.29 -9.71
N LEU A 107 -2.22 -11.28 -9.94
CA LEU A 107 -2.51 -10.83 -11.29
C LEU A 107 -1.40 -9.94 -11.87
N TYR A 108 -1.09 -10.14 -13.15
CA TYR A 108 -0.35 -9.19 -13.99
C TYR A 108 -1.27 -8.61 -15.08
N SER A 109 -0.96 -7.42 -15.56
CA SER A 109 -1.73 -6.70 -16.58
C SER A 109 -0.90 -5.57 -17.22
N THR A 110 -1.43 -4.96 -18.28
CA THR A 110 -0.99 -3.67 -18.83
C THR A 110 -1.99 -2.55 -18.51
N VAL A 111 -1.63 -1.29 -18.81
CA VAL A 111 -2.54 -0.15 -18.62
C VAL A 111 -3.69 -0.17 -19.64
N GLU A 112 -3.45 -0.68 -20.85
CA GLU A 112 -4.44 -0.86 -21.90
C GLU A 112 -5.50 -1.88 -21.50
N ASP A 113 -5.08 -3.04 -20.97
CA ASP A 113 -5.99 -4.07 -20.48
C ASP A 113 -6.80 -3.58 -19.28
N LEU A 114 -6.19 -2.85 -18.34
CA LEU A 114 -6.91 -2.25 -17.20
C LEU A 114 -7.91 -1.18 -17.65
N PHE A 115 -7.64 -0.49 -18.76
CA PHE A 115 -8.61 0.40 -19.38
C PHE A 115 -9.81 -0.38 -19.95
N GLN A 116 -9.59 -1.54 -20.60
CA GLN A 116 -10.68 -2.42 -21.01
C GLN A 116 -11.51 -2.90 -19.81
N PHE A 117 -10.85 -3.25 -18.69
CA PHE A 117 -11.54 -3.62 -17.46
C PHE A 117 -12.41 -2.47 -16.92
N HIS A 118 -11.89 -1.25 -16.89
CA HIS A 118 -12.66 -0.07 -16.51
C HIS A 118 -13.89 0.13 -17.40
N MET A 119 -13.72 0.03 -18.72
CA MET A 119 -14.82 0.16 -19.69
C MET A 119 -15.84 -0.98 -19.57
N ALA A 120 -15.40 -2.19 -19.24
CA ALA A 120 -16.29 -3.33 -19.01
C ALA A 120 -17.17 -3.14 -17.77
N ILE A 121 -16.62 -2.57 -16.69
CA ILE A 121 -17.39 -2.22 -15.50
C ILE A 121 -18.38 -1.09 -15.82
N ALA A 122 -17.93 -0.04 -16.51
CA ALA A 122 -18.77 1.11 -16.86
C ALA A 122 -19.97 0.75 -17.75
N ASN A 123 -19.80 -0.28 -18.60
CA ASN A 123 -20.82 -0.74 -19.53
C ASN A 123 -21.51 -2.04 -19.09
N TYR A 124 -21.33 -2.47 -17.82
CA TYR A 124 -21.99 -3.65 -17.27
C TYR A 124 -21.79 -4.93 -18.09
N LYS A 125 -20.59 -5.13 -18.65
CA LYS A 125 -20.29 -6.26 -19.55
C LYS A 125 -20.08 -7.59 -18.81
N LEU A 126 -19.53 -7.54 -17.61
CA LEU A 126 -19.19 -8.73 -16.80
C LEU A 126 -20.29 -9.09 -15.80
N LEU A 127 -20.99 -8.07 -15.29
CA LEU A 127 -22.04 -8.19 -14.29
C LEU A 127 -23.22 -7.33 -14.71
N SER A 128 -24.43 -7.71 -14.28
CA SER A 128 -25.61 -6.84 -14.42
C SER A 128 -25.41 -5.50 -13.72
N LYS A 129 -26.17 -4.48 -14.13
CA LYS A 129 -26.11 -3.14 -13.53
C LYS A 129 -26.26 -3.18 -12.00
N SER A 130 -27.24 -3.90 -11.48
CA SER A 130 -27.47 -4.00 -10.03
C SER A 130 -26.29 -4.61 -9.29
N LEU A 131 -25.70 -5.69 -9.82
CA LEU A 131 -24.53 -6.33 -9.22
C LEU A 131 -23.27 -5.46 -9.32
N THR A 132 -23.10 -4.69 -10.40
CA THR A 132 -22.00 -3.72 -10.51
C THR A 132 -22.15 -2.58 -9.50
N GLU A 133 -23.36 -2.06 -9.33
CA GLU A 133 -23.64 -1.01 -8.33
C GLU A 133 -23.42 -1.52 -6.91
N GLU A 134 -23.82 -2.76 -6.60
CA GLU A 134 -23.55 -3.41 -5.30
C GLU A 134 -22.05 -3.61 -5.08
N MET A 135 -21.32 -4.13 -6.07
CA MET A 135 -19.87 -4.33 -6.00
C MET A 135 -19.10 -3.04 -5.66
N LEU A 136 -19.55 -1.91 -6.22
CA LEU A 136 -18.90 -0.61 -6.05
C LEU A 136 -19.42 0.17 -4.84
N ALA A 137 -20.54 -0.24 -4.23
CA ALA A 137 -21.13 0.47 -3.11
C ALA A 137 -20.17 0.56 -1.90
N PRO A 138 -20.16 1.68 -1.16
CA PRO A 138 -19.32 1.81 0.03
C PRO A 138 -19.80 0.87 1.14
N GLY A 139 -18.91 -0.02 1.60
CA GLY A 139 -19.16 -0.85 2.78
C GLY A 139 -18.97 -0.09 4.11
N MET A 140 -18.62 -0.83 5.16
CA MET A 140 -18.51 -0.31 6.53
C MET A 140 -17.49 0.84 6.66
N ARG A 141 -17.84 1.87 7.45
CA ARG A 141 -16.90 2.91 7.87
C ARG A 141 -15.87 2.34 8.87
N PRO A 142 -14.65 2.91 8.94
CA PRO A 142 -14.16 4.06 8.15
C PRO A 142 -13.70 3.70 6.73
N ALA A 143 -13.47 2.42 6.43
CA ALA A 143 -12.83 2.00 5.17
C ALA A 143 -13.69 2.19 3.92
N ARG A 144 -15.03 2.10 4.04
CA ARG A 144 -15.98 2.21 2.91
C ARG A 144 -15.63 1.26 1.76
N TYR A 145 -15.22 0.05 2.11
CA TYR A 145 -14.76 -0.98 1.19
C TYR A 145 -15.95 -1.78 0.64
N GLY A 146 -16.20 -1.71 -0.67
CA GLY A 146 -17.11 -2.58 -1.39
C GLY A 146 -16.46 -3.93 -1.71
N TYR A 147 -16.95 -4.62 -2.73
CA TYR A 147 -16.34 -5.88 -3.18
C TYR A 147 -15.12 -5.58 -4.07
N GLY A 148 -13.95 -5.45 -3.46
CA GLY A 148 -12.69 -5.18 -4.17
C GLY A 148 -12.37 -3.72 -4.42
N TRP A 149 -13.12 -2.77 -3.83
CA TRP A 149 -12.96 -1.34 -4.11
C TRP A 149 -13.15 -0.49 -2.86
N PHE A 150 -12.20 0.42 -2.60
CA PHE A 150 -12.39 1.50 -1.64
C PHE A 150 -13.21 2.63 -2.27
N ASN A 151 -13.97 3.34 -1.45
CA ASN A 151 -14.79 4.48 -1.84
C ASN A 151 -14.41 5.74 -1.07
N GLN A 152 -13.91 6.76 -1.77
CA GLN A 152 -13.44 7.99 -1.13
C GLN A 152 -13.56 9.21 -2.05
N ASN A 153 -13.68 10.40 -1.43
CA ASN A 153 -13.48 11.67 -2.12
C ASN A 153 -11.99 12.04 -2.13
N PHE A 154 -11.38 12.07 -3.32
CA PHE A 154 -9.99 12.46 -3.52
C PHE A 154 -9.89 13.97 -3.70
N LYS A 155 -9.25 14.65 -2.75
CA LYS A 155 -8.91 16.07 -2.88
C LYS A 155 -7.76 16.25 -3.86
N TYR A 156 -7.96 17.07 -4.89
CA TYR A 156 -6.92 17.42 -5.86
C TYR A 156 -6.52 18.91 -5.81
N THR A 157 -7.33 19.75 -5.17
CA THR A 157 -6.97 21.11 -4.71
C THR A 157 -7.41 21.28 -3.24
N PRO A 158 -7.12 22.42 -2.59
CA PRO A 158 -7.64 22.67 -1.23
C PRO A 158 -9.18 22.68 -1.13
N THR A 159 -9.86 23.06 -2.22
CA THR A 159 -11.32 23.22 -2.27
C THR A 159 -12.01 22.14 -3.10
N ASP A 160 -11.30 21.50 -4.03
CA ASP A 160 -11.90 20.59 -5.00
C ASP A 160 -11.58 19.13 -4.66
N SER A 161 -12.59 18.28 -4.77
CA SER A 161 -12.46 16.83 -4.61
C SER A 161 -13.41 16.09 -5.54
N VAL A 162 -13.07 14.85 -5.87
CA VAL A 162 -13.88 13.97 -6.72
C VAL A 162 -14.18 12.66 -6.00
N ALA A 163 -15.43 12.19 -6.09
CA ALA A 163 -15.81 10.87 -5.59
C ALA A 163 -15.25 9.78 -6.52
N ALA A 164 -14.59 8.78 -5.94
CA ALA A 164 -13.94 7.75 -6.72
C ALA A 164 -13.97 6.37 -6.06
N ASN A 165 -13.99 5.35 -6.92
CA ASN A 165 -13.64 3.98 -6.53
C ASN A 165 -12.14 3.77 -6.78
N TYR A 166 -11.41 3.19 -5.85
CA TYR A 166 -10.00 2.91 -6.05
C TYR A 166 -9.54 1.63 -5.36
N HIS A 167 -8.41 1.11 -5.82
CA HIS A 167 -7.68 0.08 -5.10
C HIS A 167 -6.19 0.27 -5.32
N LEU A 168 -5.40 -0.17 -4.34
CA LEU A 168 -3.95 -0.20 -4.38
C LEU A 168 -3.46 -1.64 -4.36
N GLY A 169 -2.33 -1.89 -5.00
CA GLY A 169 -1.66 -3.18 -5.00
C GLY A 169 -0.21 -3.00 -4.59
N SER A 170 0.28 -3.97 -3.82
CA SER A 170 1.69 -4.05 -3.48
C SER A 170 2.09 -5.52 -3.42
N THR A 171 3.16 -5.84 -4.12
CA THR A 171 3.87 -7.10 -4.04
C THR A 171 5.36 -6.79 -4.19
N GLU A 172 6.23 -7.75 -3.94
CA GLU A 172 7.68 -7.58 -3.95
C GLU A 172 8.14 -6.98 -5.29
N GLY A 173 8.72 -5.78 -5.23
CA GLY A 173 9.18 -5.05 -6.40
C GLY A 173 8.11 -4.36 -7.26
N PHE A 174 6.84 -4.36 -6.85
CA PHE A 174 5.76 -3.75 -7.63
C PHE A 174 4.74 -3.01 -6.76
N ILE A 175 4.33 -1.84 -7.24
CA ILE A 175 3.21 -1.07 -6.71
C ILE A 175 2.25 -0.79 -7.85
N SER A 176 0.95 -0.92 -7.58
CA SER A 176 -0.09 -0.48 -8.48
C SER A 176 -1.11 0.39 -7.76
N PHE A 177 -1.73 1.29 -8.52
CA PHE A 177 -2.86 2.08 -8.05
C PHE A 177 -3.82 2.30 -9.20
N MET A 178 -5.10 2.02 -8.98
CA MET A 178 -6.15 2.25 -9.96
C MET A 178 -7.25 3.06 -9.32
N ILE A 179 -7.68 4.12 -10.00
CA ILE A 179 -8.80 4.97 -9.59
C ILE A 179 -9.77 5.12 -10.76
N ARG A 180 -11.05 4.94 -10.49
CA ARG A 180 -12.16 5.17 -11.41
C ARG A 180 -12.97 6.35 -10.90
N ILE A 181 -13.34 7.24 -11.82
CA ILE A 181 -14.19 8.40 -11.58
C ILE A 181 -15.51 8.14 -12.34
N PRO A 182 -16.55 7.62 -11.65
CA PRO A 182 -17.79 7.24 -12.31
C PRO A 182 -18.49 8.41 -13.00
N GLU A 183 -18.47 9.60 -12.38
CA GLU A 183 -19.13 10.81 -12.87
C GLU A 183 -18.70 11.18 -14.30
N THR A 184 -17.41 11.07 -14.60
CA THR A 184 -16.84 11.42 -15.91
C THR A 184 -16.46 10.19 -16.74
N ASN A 185 -16.82 8.99 -16.28
CA ASN A 185 -16.37 7.71 -16.81
C ASN A 185 -14.87 7.71 -17.16
N SER A 186 -14.04 8.17 -16.22
CA SER A 186 -12.60 8.31 -16.41
C SER A 186 -11.84 7.36 -15.49
N MET A 187 -10.59 7.07 -15.84
CA MET A 187 -9.68 6.24 -15.06
C MET A 187 -8.28 6.84 -15.03
N ALA A 188 -7.59 6.69 -13.91
CA ALA A 188 -6.13 6.76 -13.88
C ALA A 188 -5.56 5.47 -13.29
N VAL A 189 -4.44 5.02 -13.84
CA VAL A 189 -3.74 3.82 -13.41
C VAL A 189 -2.24 4.10 -13.32
N ILE A 190 -1.62 3.56 -12.27
CA ILE A 190 -0.18 3.56 -12.06
C ILE A 190 0.23 2.10 -11.93
N LEU A 191 1.16 1.66 -12.79
CA LEU A 191 1.88 0.40 -12.66
C LEU A 191 3.36 0.77 -12.52
N CYS A 192 3.96 0.46 -11.38
CA CYS A 192 5.36 0.76 -11.10
C CYS A 192 6.08 -0.51 -10.69
N ASN A 193 7.21 -0.79 -11.34
CA ASN A 193 8.10 -1.90 -11.01
C ASN A 193 9.15 -1.51 -9.96
N SER A 194 8.77 -0.61 -9.05
CA SER A 194 9.58 -0.25 -7.90
C SER A 194 8.72 0.09 -6.68
N ALA A 195 9.18 -0.33 -5.51
CA ALA A 195 8.64 0.09 -4.22
C ALA A 195 9.74 0.77 -3.36
N PRO A 196 9.44 1.86 -2.63
CA PRO A 196 8.14 2.56 -2.55
C PRO A 196 7.93 3.59 -3.66
N THR A 197 6.66 3.91 -3.96
CA THR A 197 6.24 4.95 -4.93
C THR A 197 5.13 5.82 -4.33
N ASP A 198 5.22 7.16 -4.47
CA ASP A 198 4.17 8.11 -4.02
C ASP A 198 2.97 8.13 -4.98
N PHE A 199 2.16 7.09 -4.95
CA PHE A 199 0.98 7.01 -5.81
C PHE A 199 -0.05 8.09 -5.46
N PHE A 200 -0.19 8.52 -4.21
CA PHE A 200 -1.17 9.56 -3.86
C PHE A 200 -0.80 10.93 -4.46
N GLY A 201 0.48 11.33 -4.39
CA GLY A 201 0.95 12.56 -5.02
C GLY A 201 0.84 12.53 -6.54
N ILE A 202 1.20 11.41 -7.16
CA ILE A 202 1.05 11.22 -8.62
C ILE A 202 -0.43 11.31 -9.03
N ILE A 203 -1.33 10.58 -8.36
CA ILE A 203 -2.77 10.61 -8.66
C ILE A 203 -3.35 12.00 -8.44
N LYS A 204 -2.97 12.69 -7.37
CA LYS A 204 -3.39 14.07 -7.13
C LYS A 204 -3.04 14.98 -8.32
N ASN A 205 -1.84 14.85 -8.88
CA ASN A 205 -1.41 15.63 -10.05
C ASN A 205 -2.13 15.19 -11.33
N ILE A 206 -2.36 13.89 -11.53
CA ILE A 206 -3.17 13.40 -12.67
C ILE A 206 -4.60 13.94 -12.58
N LEU A 207 -5.23 13.92 -11.41
CA LEU A 207 -6.56 14.51 -11.21
C LEU A 207 -6.55 16.01 -11.50
N ARG A 208 -5.53 16.75 -11.08
CA ARG A 208 -5.38 18.18 -11.45
C ARG A 208 -5.37 18.36 -12.98
N ILE A 209 -4.60 17.54 -13.71
CA ILE A 209 -4.56 17.59 -15.17
C ILE A 209 -5.94 17.27 -15.78
N LEU A 210 -6.60 16.20 -15.34
CA LEU A 210 -7.94 15.81 -15.82
C LEU A 210 -8.99 16.91 -15.60
N TYR A 211 -8.86 17.69 -14.54
CA TYR A 211 -9.75 18.82 -14.21
C TYR A 211 -9.18 20.19 -14.61
N ASN A 212 -8.25 20.24 -15.58
CA ASN A 212 -7.67 21.47 -16.15
C ASN A 212 -7.07 22.43 -15.09
N LYS A 213 -6.49 21.89 -14.02
CA LYS A 213 -5.74 22.63 -13.01
C LYS A 213 -4.25 22.53 -13.30
N SER A 214 -3.53 23.66 -13.14
CA SER A 214 -2.07 23.68 -13.25
C SER A 214 -1.42 22.68 -12.29
N VAL A 215 -0.31 22.07 -12.69
CA VAL A 215 0.53 21.19 -11.87
C VAL A 215 1.92 21.80 -11.77
N VAL A 216 2.45 21.85 -10.55
CA VAL A 216 3.85 22.20 -10.27
C VAL A 216 4.47 20.97 -9.64
N LEU A 217 5.42 20.36 -10.35
CA LEU A 217 6.17 19.22 -9.82
C LEU A 217 7.24 19.75 -8.88
N LYS A 218 7.11 19.38 -7.60
CA LYS A 218 8.09 19.68 -6.55
C LYS A 218 8.95 18.46 -6.30
N GLU A 219 10.20 18.69 -5.91
CA GLU A 219 11.12 17.65 -5.50
C GLU A 219 10.80 17.20 -4.07
N PRO A 220 10.63 15.89 -3.82
CA PRO A 220 10.48 15.38 -2.46
C PRO A 220 11.80 15.49 -1.69
N ILE A 221 11.77 16.10 -0.50
CA ILE A 221 12.97 16.28 0.33
C ILE A 221 13.57 14.91 0.72
N HIS A 222 12.73 13.92 1.05
CA HIS A 222 13.20 12.60 1.49
C HIS A 222 14.12 11.92 0.46
N LYS A 223 13.90 12.10 -0.85
CA LYS A 223 14.77 11.51 -1.88
C LYS A 223 16.19 12.09 -1.86
N LYS A 224 16.33 13.38 -1.56
CA LYS A 224 17.65 13.99 -1.37
C LYS A 224 18.30 13.51 -0.07
N MET A 225 17.51 13.37 0.99
CA MET A 225 18.00 12.81 2.25
C MET A 225 18.50 11.37 2.08
N GLU A 226 17.80 10.53 1.31
CA GLU A 226 18.23 9.17 0.99
C GLU A 226 19.62 9.14 0.34
N THR A 227 19.85 10.01 -0.65
CA THR A 227 21.17 10.16 -1.29
C THR A 227 22.24 10.57 -0.28
N ILE A 228 21.95 11.53 0.60
CA ILE A 228 22.87 11.96 1.66
C ILE A 228 23.17 10.80 2.60
N LEU A 229 22.16 10.06 3.04
CA LEU A 229 22.27 8.93 3.99
C LEU A 229 23.06 7.75 3.43
N SER A 230 23.23 7.66 2.10
CA SER A 230 24.11 6.69 1.46
C SER A 230 25.61 7.00 1.64
N GLN A 231 25.95 8.24 2.00
CA GLN A 231 27.33 8.75 2.04
C GLN A 231 27.69 9.43 3.38
N LYS A 232 26.70 9.89 4.14
CA LYS A 232 26.83 10.76 5.31
C LYS A 232 25.86 10.35 6.41
N THR A 233 25.96 11.00 7.57
CA THR A 233 25.13 10.74 8.76
C THR A 233 23.73 11.34 8.65
N ALA A 234 22.79 10.82 9.45
CA ALA A 234 21.44 11.37 9.52
C ALA A 234 21.38 12.84 10.00
N ASP A 235 22.30 13.28 10.86
CA ASP A 235 22.35 14.68 11.31
C ASP A 235 22.54 15.65 10.14
N ILE A 236 23.43 15.29 9.20
CA ILE A 236 23.66 16.09 7.99
C ILE A 236 22.42 16.08 7.10
N ALA A 237 21.76 14.93 6.95
CA ALA A 237 20.54 14.83 6.17
C ALA A 237 19.42 15.71 6.75
N VAL A 238 19.26 15.75 8.08
CA VAL A 238 18.25 16.60 8.76
C VAL A 238 18.61 18.08 8.67
N ALA A 239 19.88 18.46 8.75
CA ALA A 239 20.30 19.84 8.51
C ALA A 239 19.91 20.31 7.10
N ASP A 240 20.19 19.48 6.07
CA ASP A 240 19.81 19.77 4.69
C ASP A 240 18.29 19.76 4.48
N TYR A 241 17.56 18.90 5.20
CA TYR A 241 16.08 18.91 5.21
C TYR A 241 15.55 20.29 5.62
N HIS A 242 16.07 20.87 6.70
CA HIS A 242 15.62 22.19 7.16
C HIS A 242 15.94 23.30 6.17
N ILE A 243 17.08 23.23 5.46
CA ILE A 243 17.41 24.18 4.39
C ILE A 243 16.44 24.03 3.21
N MET A 244 16.25 22.81 2.70
CA MET A 244 15.38 22.55 1.54
C MET A 244 13.93 22.94 1.81
N LYS A 245 13.45 22.73 3.04
CA LYS A 245 12.07 23.06 3.44
C LYS A 245 11.75 24.55 3.32
N LEU A 246 12.75 25.44 3.37
CA LEU A 246 12.56 26.88 3.19
C LEU A 246 12.15 27.23 1.74
N ASP A 247 12.62 26.48 0.74
CA ASP A 247 12.22 26.68 -0.66
C ASP A 247 10.98 25.85 -0.99
N THR A 248 9.84 26.35 -0.53
CA THR A 248 8.53 25.72 -0.79
C THR A 248 8.11 25.76 -2.26
N THR A 249 8.80 26.51 -3.12
CA THR A 249 8.50 26.53 -4.56
C THR A 249 9.06 25.29 -5.25
N LYS A 250 10.23 24.82 -4.78
CA LYS A 250 10.93 23.66 -5.32
C LYS A 250 10.67 22.38 -4.55
N PHE A 251 10.58 22.44 -3.23
CA PHE A 251 10.55 21.25 -2.37
C PHE A 251 9.24 21.06 -1.62
N TYR A 252 8.98 19.81 -1.24
CA TYR A 252 7.94 19.49 -0.26
C TYR A 252 8.42 18.40 0.72
N ALA A 253 7.94 18.51 1.96
CA ALA A 253 8.08 17.50 3.00
C ALA A 253 6.81 16.64 3.05
N ASP A 254 6.99 15.34 3.21
CA ASP A 254 5.90 14.37 3.42
C ASP A 254 6.24 13.50 4.62
N TRP A 255 5.41 13.60 5.66
CA TRP A 255 5.57 12.87 6.91
C TRP A 255 5.62 11.35 6.70
N LEU A 256 4.86 10.84 5.72
CA LEU A 256 4.75 9.39 5.49
C LEU A 256 6.01 8.85 4.81
N GLN A 257 6.60 9.61 3.89
CA GLN A 257 7.87 9.21 3.26
C GLN A 257 9.04 9.31 4.24
N MET A 258 9.04 10.32 5.11
CA MET A 258 10.00 10.44 6.20
C MET A 258 9.87 9.31 7.22
N TYR A 259 8.64 8.84 7.48
CA TYR A 259 8.38 7.64 8.29
C TYR A 259 9.01 6.40 7.67
N TYR A 260 8.74 6.15 6.38
CA TYR A 260 9.31 4.99 5.68
C TYR A 260 10.84 5.04 5.61
N LEU A 261 11.43 6.24 5.51
CA LEU A 261 12.88 6.41 5.58
C LEU A 261 13.45 5.99 6.94
N ALA A 262 12.81 6.40 8.05
CA ALA A 262 13.20 5.98 9.39
C ALA A 262 13.07 4.46 9.59
N GLU A 263 11.94 3.88 9.18
CA GLU A 263 11.69 2.43 9.23
C GLU A 263 12.71 1.64 8.39
N LYS A 264 13.09 2.16 7.23
CA LYS A 264 14.12 1.54 6.38
C LYS A 264 15.46 1.49 7.11
N LEU A 265 15.88 2.61 7.72
CA LEU A 265 17.12 2.67 8.50
C LEU A 265 17.06 1.73 9.72
N PHE A 266 15.91 1.67 10.39
CA PHE A 266 15.67 0.76 11.50
C PHE A 266 15.84 -0.71 11.09
N ASN A 267 15.23 -1.11 9.97
CA ASN A 267 15.35 -2.47 9.42
C ASN A 267 16.76 -2.82 8.93
N LEU A 268 17.57 -1.81 8.60
CA LEU A 268 19.00 -1.96 8.29
C LEU A 268 19.89 -1.97 9.54
N ASN A 269 19.30 -2.00 10.74
CA ASN A 269 19.98 -1.88 12.04
C ASN A 269 20.77 -0.57 12.22
N ARG A 270 20.48 0.47 11.42
CA ARG A 270 21.02 1.83 11.57
C ARG A 270 20.17 2.61 12.58
N HIS A 271 20.05 2.10 13.80
CA HIS A 271 19.08 2.59 14.80
C HIS A 271 19.31 4.06 15.20
N ASP A 272 20.56 4.51 15.30
CA ASP A 272 20.87 5.92 15.59
C ASP A 272 20.46 6.86 14.46
N ASP A 273 20.72 6.49 13.19
CA ASP A 273 20.26 7.27 12.05
C ASP A 273 18.73 7.28 11.97
N ALA A 274 18.09 6.12 12.19
CA ALA A 274 16.64 5.99 12.24
C ALA A 274 16.04 6.92 13.30
N ARG A 275 16.66 7.00 14.49
CA ARG A 275 16.25 7.88 15.58
C ARG A 275 16.28 9.33 15.14
N VAL A 276 17.38 9.81 14.56
CA VAL A 276 17.53 11.21 14.14
C VAL A 276 16.45 11.60 13.12
N ILE A 277 16.19 10.74 12.13
CA ILE A 277 15.12 10.97 11.14
C ILE A 277 13.74 10.96 11.80
N ALA A 278 13.46 10.00 12.68
CA ALA A 278 12.17 9.87 13.36
C ALA A 278 11.89 11.02 14.34
N GLU A 279 12.90 11.47 15.10
CA GLU A 279 12.80 12.62 16.00
C GLU A 279 12.42 13.90 15.22
N ASN A 280 13.10 14.17 14.10
CA ASN A 280 12.75 15.28 13.22
C ASN A 280 11.31 15.16 12.69
N ASN A 281 10.90 13.97 12.27
CA ASN A 281 9.57 13.77 11.71
C ASN A 281 8.45 13.95 12.75
N VAL A 282 8.65 13.47 13.98
CA VAL A 282 7.72 13.69 15.10
C VAL A 282 7.64 15.17 15.48
N LEU A 283 8.75 15.90 15.46
CA LEU A 283 8.78 17.35 15.70
C LEU A 283 7.93 18.11 14.66
N GLU A 284 8.07 17.72 13.40
CA GLU A 284 7.40 18.34 12.26
C GLU A 284 5.90 18.00 12.17
N PHE A 285 5.51 16.79 12.57
CA PHE A 285 4.14 16.27 12.44
C PHE A 285 3.67 15.56 13.72
N PRO A 286 3.51 16.30 14.84
CA PRO A 286 3.30 15.71 16.17
C PRO A 286 1.94 15.01 16.36
N ASP A 287 1.00 15.22 15.44
CA ASP A 287 -0.37 14.68 15.48
C ASP A 287 -0.49 13.27 14.87
N ARG A 288 0.61 12.69 14.39
CA ARG A 288 0.63 11.40 13.70
C ARG A 288 1.05 10.26 14.63
N TYR A 289 0.08 9.44 15.07
CA TYR A 289 0.35 8.34 15.99
C TYR A 289 1.41 7.35 15.47
N LEU A 290 1.44 7.08 14.16
CA LEU A 290 2.42 6.19 13.52
C LEU A 290 3.86 6.67 13.74
N LEU A 291 4.10 7.98 13.74
CA LEU A 291 5.44 8.55 13.97
C LEU A 291 5.90 8.32 15.40
N THR A 292 4.99 8.53 16.36
CA THR A 292 5.27 8.31 17.78
C THR A 292 5.51 6.83 18.08
N LEU A 293 4.79 5.93 17.40
CA LEU A 293 4.95 4.48 17.56
C LEU A 293 6.32 4.02 17.03
N ALA A 294 6.68 4.42 15.81
CA ALA A 294 7.98 4.10 15.24
C ALA A 294 9.13 4.65 16.09
N LEU A 295 9.04 5.90 16.55
CA LEU A 295 10.06 6.48 17.43
C LEU A 295 10.16 5.73 18.76
N ALA A 296 9.04 5.27 19.34
CA ALA A 296 9.06 4.43 20.54
C ALA A 296 9.78 3.10 20.30
N ASN A 297 9.49 2.43 19.19
CA ASN A 297 10.15 1.18 18.77
C ASN A 297 11.67 1.38 18.57
N ILE A 298 12.07 2.48 17.93
CA ILE A 298 13.48 2.86 17.74
C ILE A 298 14.19 3.07 19.09
N TYR A 299 13.59 3.83 20.01
CA TYR A 299 14.16 4.00 21.35
C TYR A 299 14.26 2.70 22.13
N SER A 300 13.27 1.81 22.00
CA SER A 300 13.31 0.49 22.63
C SER A 300 14.49 -0.33 22.10
N ALA A 301 14.75 -0.33 20.80
CA ALA A 301 15.91 -1.02 20.20
C ALA A 301 17.26 -0.42 20.63
N LEU A 302 17.30 0.90 20.89
CA LEU A 302 18.46 1.59 21.45
C LEU A 302 18.61 1.44 22.97
N ASN A 303 17.79 0.61 23.63
CA ASN A 303 17.75 0.45 25.09
C ASN A 303 17.44 1.77 25.87
N ARG A 304 16.79 2.74 25.21
CA ARG A 304 16.36 4.02 25.80
C ARG A 304 14.95 3.91 26.37
N LYS A 305 14.84 3.15 27.47
CA LYS A 305 13.57 2.72 28.07
C LYS A 305 12.64 3.87 28.45
N THR A 306 13.19 4.93 29.06
CA THR A 306 12.39 6.07 29.53
C THR A 306 11.71 6.80 28.36
N GLU A 307 12.45 6.99 27.28
CA GLU A 307 11.98 7.62 26.05
C GLU A 307 10.99 6.72 25.30
N ALA A 308 11.26 5.42 25.20
CA ALA A 308 10.32 4.45 24.62
C ALA A 308 8.97 4.48 25.33
N LEU A 309 8.95 4.41 26.68
CA LEU A 309 7.73 4.48 27.48
C LEU A 309 6.96 5.80 27.27
N LYS A 310 7.66 6.92 27.16
CA LYS A 310 7.05 8.22 26.86
C LYS A 310 6.29 8.18 25.52
N PHE A 311 6.95 7.71 24.47
CA PHE A 311 6.36 7.74 23.13
C PHE A 311 5.28 6.68 22.91
N TYR A 312 5.36 5.49 23.52
CA TYR A 312 4.23 4.55 23.51
C TYR A 312 2.98 5.12 24.18
N ARG A 313 3.12 5.85 25.30
CA ARG A 313 1.99 6.55 25.92
C ARG A 313 1.43 7.63 25.02
N GLN A 314 2.28 8.38 24.33
CA GLN A 314 1.85 9.38 23.34
C GLN A 314 1.10 8.73 22.16
N THR A 315 1.54 7.56 21.69
CA THR A 315 0.80 6.79 20.69
C THR A 315 -0.61 6.47 21.15
N LEU A 316 -0.79 6.02 22.40
CA LEU A 316 -2.11 5.74 22.97
C LEU A 316 -2.96 6.98 23.21
N GLN A 317 -2.36 8.15 23.40
CA GLN A 317 -3.11 9.41 23.45
C GLN A 317 -3.70 9.77 22.08
N LEU A 318 -2.94 9.53 21.01
CA LEU A 318 -3.35 9.82 19.62
C LEU A 318 -4.24 8.70 19.03
N ASN A 319 -4.04 7.46 19.45
CA ASN A 319 -4.78 6.27 19.03
C ASN A 319 -4.94 5.28 20.20
N PRO A 320 -5.99 5.42 21.03
CA PRO A 320 -6.20 4.59 22.21
C PRO A 320 -6.36 3.09 21.95
N GLU A 321 -6.76 2.71 20.73
CA GLU A 321 -6.98 1.32 20.33
C GLU A 321 -5.71 0.64 19.78
N ASN A 322 -4.55 1.31 19.79
CA ASN A 322 -3.33 0.74 19.23
C ASN A 322 -2.81 -0.44 20.07
N GLU A 323 -3.04 -1.66 19.59
CA GLU A 323 -2.69 -2.91 20.28
C GLU A 323 -1.17 -3.07 20.51
N GLU A 324 -0.35 -2.70 19.54
CA GLU A 324 1.11 -2.80 19.64
C GLU A 324 1.64 -1.97 20.81
N ALA A 325 1.22 -0.71 20.92
CA ALA A 325 1.62 0.15 22.02
C ALA A 325 1.19 -0.41 23.39
N HIS A 326 -0.01 -0.98 23.50
CA HIS A 326 -0.47 -1.66 24.73
C HIS A 326 0.43 -2.84 25.10
N ILE A 327 0.80 -3.69 24.14
CA ILE A 327 1.66 -4.85 24.36
C ILE A 327 3.06 -4.40 24.80
N ARG A 328 3.67 -3.49 24.05
CA ARG A 328 5.04 -3.01 24.32
C ARG A 328 5.18 -2.30 25.66
N LEU A 329 4.16 -1.51 26.07
CA LEU A 329 4.15 -0.88 27.38
C LEU A 329 4.18 -1.92 28.51
N LYS A 330 3.36 -2.98 28.41
CA LYS A 330 3.36 -4.05 29.40
C LYS A 330 4.72 -4.76 29.46
N GLU A 331 5.30 -5.09 28.32
CA GLU A 331 6.61 -5.74 28.24
C GLU A 331 7.73 -4.91 28.90
N LEU A 332 7.74 -3.59 28.67
CA LEU A 332 8.75 -2.68 29.20
C LEU A 332 8.53 -2.29 30.67
N GLN A 333 7.32 -2.44 31.21
CA GLN A 333 7.04 -2.20 32.62
C GLN A 333 7.39 -3.40 33.52
N LEU A 334 7.49 -4.60 32.93
CA LEU A 334 7.84 -5.84 33.64
C LEU A 334 9.34 -6.11 33.72
N LYS A 335 10.12 -5.56 32.78
CA LYS A 335 11.58 -5.43 32.85
C LYS A 335 11.95 -4.14 33.58
#